data_AF-A0A4R2T3X9-F1
#
_entry.id   AF-A0A4R2T3X9-F1
#
_cell.length_a   1.000
_cell.length_b   1.000
_cell.length_c   1.000
_cell.angle_alpha   90.00
_cell.angle_beta   90.00
_cell.angle_gamma   90.00
#
_symmetry.space_group_name_H-M   'P 1'
#
loop_
_entity.id
_entity.type
_entity.pdbx_description
1 polymer ?
#
loop_
_entity_poly.entity_id
_entity_poly.type
_entity_poly.pdbx_seq_one_letter_code
_entity_poly.pdbx_strand_id
1 'polypeptide(L)'
;MNKNKYEDILIDLYGSYELKQFIVQLSEQKIFVCGGYVDIKNPPPNSFREYFFERAASSNPELESLLIMAESFKDYLQDGLYNDLLTFETDIAHISALIIIFLESPGSLVELGLFSNKSDFYNKLLIITPNTESKDSFIYLGPLTHIKRKNDKLVLSYPFPKKGIDFDQSHVDDIISCTKEILSKLDKTQKFDSNNITHIIFLICEIVRLSYPIILTEIEFSLAALYIDLTQTEVKRFLYLLDKLEYINVYDYSSYKFYYPSSNYKDKCFVKFGKNNEGTKFDESKHKMKLRESYMQSNDDIARKRKSALKYIMKEHRS
;
A
#
# COMPACT_ATOMS: atom_id res chain seq x y z
N MET A 1 -4.37 -35.19 24.96
CA MET A 1 -4.98 -34.15 24.10
C MET A 1 -4.04 -33.93 22.93
N ASN A 2 -4.46 -34.27 21.71
CA ASN A 2 -3.72 -33.82 20.52
C ASN A 2 -3.70 -32.30 20.56
N LYS A 3 -2.52 -31.69 20.69
CA LYS A 3 -2.38 -30.25 20.44
C LYS A 3 -2.69 -30.06 18.96
N ASN A 4 -3.73 -29.29 18.64
CA ASN A 4 -4.05 -28.92 17.26
C ASN A 4 -2.80 -28.30 16.61
N LYS A 5 -2.58 -28.57 15.33
CA LYS A 5 -1.46 -27.96 14.61
C LYS A 5 -1.67 -26.45 14.53
N TYR A 6 -0.58 -25.70 14.37
CA TYR A 6 -0.65 -24.23 14.24
C TYR A 6 -1.62 -23.79 13.12
N GLU A 7 -1.62 -24.53 12.01
CA GLU A 7 -2.50 -24.33 10.86
C GLU A 7 -3.99 -24.49 11.23
N ASP A 8 -4.36 -25.55 11.96
CA ASP A 8 -5.74 -25.78 12.40
C ASP A 8 -6.23 -24.60 13.27
N ILE A 9 -5.35 -24.09 14.14
CA ILE A 9 -5.68 -22.97 15.04
C ILE A 9 -5.85 -21.66 14.25
N LEU A 10 -5.06 -21.42 13.20
CA LEU A 10 -5.28 -20.29 12.30
C LEU A 10 -6.63 -20.39 11.61
N ILE A 11 -6.94 -21.56 11.03
CA ILE A 11 -8.20 -21.82 10.33
C ILE A 11 -9.39 -21.60 11.28
N ASP A 12 -9.35 -22.17 12.48
CA ASP A 12 -10.39 -22.01 13.50
C ASP A 12 -10.57 -20.54 13.91
N LEU A 13 -9.47 -19.82 14.14
CA LEU A 13 -9.52 -18.43 14.59
C LEU A 13 -10.07 -17.50 13.50
N TYR A 14 -9.54 -17.56 12.28
CA TYR A 14 -9.97 -16.68 11.19
C TYR A 14 -11.35 -17.08 10.66
N GLY A 15 -11.61 -18.38 10.47
CA GLY A 15 -12.89 -18.90 9.99
C GLY A 15 -14.07 -18.69 10.95
N SER A 16 -13.80 -18.27 12.19
CA SER A 16 -14.84 -17.87 13.14
C SER A 16 -15.46 -16.49 12.86
N TYR A 17 -14.96 -15.74 11.88
CA TYR A 17 -15.46 -14.41 11.54
C TYR A 17 -16.01 -14.34 10.11
N GLU A 18 -16.89 -13.35 9.88
CA GLU A 18 -17.50 -13.11 8.57
C GLU A 18 -17.04 -11.78 7.97
N LEU A 19 -16.62 -11.80 6.70
CA LEU A 19 -16.12 -10.63 5.96
C LEU A 19 -17.06 -9.43 6.01
N LYS A 20 -18.39 -9.64 6.02
CA LYS A 20 -19.39 -8.55 6.08
C LYS A 20 -19.30 -7.69 7.36
N GLN A 21 -18.65 -8.20 8.40
CA GLN A 21 -18.44 -7.47 9.66
C GLN A 21 -17.13 -6.68 9.66
N PHE A 22 -16.28 -6.87 8.64
CA PHE A 22 -14.96 -6.28 8.62
C PHE A 22 -15.03 -4.80 8.24
N ILE A 23 -14.23 -3.99 8.94
CA ILE A 23 -14.05 -2.57 8.65
C ILE A 23 -12.57 -2.32 8.39
N VAL A 24 -12.25 -1.99 7.15
CA VAL A 24 -10.90 -1.64 6.71
C VAL A 24 -10.56 -0.24 7.23
N GLN A 25 -9.35 -0.07 7.75
CA GLN A 25 -8.79 1.23 8.13
C GLN A 25 -7.87 1.71 7.00
N LEU A 26 -8.13 2.92 6.48
CA LEU A 26 -7.47 3.48 5.30
C LEU A 26 -6.49 4.62 5.63
N SER A 27 -6.32 4.94 6.92
CA SER A 27 -5.51 6.07 7.36
C SER A 27 -4.03 5.96 7.03
N GLU A 28 -3.52 4.74 6.84
CA GLU A 28 -2.09 4.47 6.63
C GLU A 28 -1.73 4.32 5.14
N GLN A 29 -2.65 4.64 4.22
CA GLN A 29 -2.40 4.57 2.79
C GLN A 29 -1.33 5.59 2.33
N LYS A 30 -0.52 5.17 1.36
CA LYS A 30 0.50 6.00 0.72
C LYS A 30 -0.09 6.89 -0.40
N ILE A 31 0.73 7.79 -0.91
CA ILE A 31 0.45 8.66 -2.06
C ILE A 31 1.43 8.29 -3.16
N PHE A 32 0.91 7.76 -4.26
CA PHE A 32 1.73 7.39 -5.40
C PHE A 32 1.96 8.60 -6.30
N VAL A 33 3.22 8.97 -6.50
CA VAL A 33 3.59 10.14 -7.30
C VAL A 33 4.30 9.69 -8.56
N CYS A 34 3.72 10.06 -9.70
CA CYS A 34 4.10 9.73 -11.06
C CYS A 34 4.58 11.00 -11.79
N GLY A 35 5.52 10.89 -12.74
CA GLY A 35 5.96 12.08 -13.48
C GLY A 35 7.36 12.02 -14.09
N GLY A 36 8.07 13.15 -14.00
CA GLY A 36 9.43 13.32 -14.48
C GLY A 36 10.48 12.63 -13.61
N TYR A 37 11.72 12.71 -14.07
CA TYR A 37 12.88 12.20 -13.35
C TYR A 37 13.11 13.00 -12.06
N VAL A 38 13.63 12.34 -11.02
CA VAL A 38 13.92 12.92 -9.70
C VAL A 38 15.38 12.62 -9.34
N ASP A 39 16.19 13.65 -9.11
CA ASP A 39 17.59 13.54 -8.66
C ASP A 39 17.96 14.67 -7.68
N ILE A 40 17.49 14.50 -6.45
CA ILE A 40 17.58 15.45 -5.33
C ILE A 40 19.05 15.84 -4.99
N LYS A 41 20.05 15.18 -5.57
CA LYS A 41 21.48 15.48 -5.35
C LYS A 41 21.98 16.66 -6.16
N ASN A 42 21.30 17.04 -7.24
CA ASN A 42 21.80 18.00 -8.22
C ASN A 42 20.82 19.15 -8.44
N PRO A 43 20.92 20.25 -7.66
CA PRO A 43 20.11 21.44 -7.90
C PRO A 43 20.53 22.15 -9.21
N PRO A 44 19.62 22.91 -9.85
CA PRO A 44 18.18 23.05 -9.52
C PRO A 44 17.37 21.80 -9.90
N PRO A 45 16.17 21.60 -9.33
CA PRO A 45 15.31 20.48 -9.69
C PRO A 45 15.08 20.41 -11.20
N ASN A 46 14.96 19.20 -11.74
CA ASN A 46 14.79 18.96 -13.18
C ASN A 46 13.33 18.79 -13.58
N SER A 47 12.43 18.63 -12.61
CA SER A 47 11.01 18.36 -12.83
C SER A 47 10.12 18.95 -11.73
N PHE A 48 8.84 19.14 -12.03
CA PHE A 48 7.85 19.60 -11.06
C PHE A 48 7.66 18.56 -9.96
N ARG A 49 7.69 17.27 -10.33
CA ARG A 49 7.66 16.15 -9.37
C ARG A 49 8.83 16.23 -8.40
N GLU A 50 10.05 16.44 -8.88
CA GLU A 50 11.24 16.56 -8.05
C GLU A 50 11.12 17.73 -7.07
N TYR A 51 10.71 18.90 -7.56
CA TYR A 51 10.55 20.06 -6.70
C TYR A 51 9.44 19.86 -5.65
N PHE A 52 8.38 19.13 -6.00
CA PHE A 52 7.35 18.71 -5.04
C PHE A 52 7.91 17.82 -3.93
N PHE A 53 8.77 16.85 -4.24
CA PHE A 53 9.46 16.03 -3.23
C PHE A 53 10.37 16.88 -2.33
N GLU A 54 11.22 17.73 -2.89
CA GLU A 54 12.11 18.61 -2.11
C GLU A 54 11.34 19.54 -1.16
N ARG A 55 10.23 20.10 -1.65
CA ARG A 55 9.36 20.99 -0.88
C ARG A 55 8.59 20.24 0.20
N ALA A 56 8.13 19.03 -0.09
CA ALA A 56 7.51 18.16 0.89
C ALA A 56 8.50 17.80 2.01
N ALA A 57 9.72 17.38 1.67
CA ALA A 57 10.76 17.05 2.65
C ALA A 57 11.13 18.24 3.55
N SER A 58 11.28 19.43 2.97
CA SER A 58 11.76 20.62 3.69
C SER A 58 10.70 21.31 4.56
N SER A 59 9.41 21.18 4.27
CA SER A 59 8.36 21.91 4.99
C SER A 59 7.14 21.09 5.40
N ASN A 60 7.04 19.85 4.92
CA ASN A 60 5.89 18.98 5.16
C ASN A 60 6.32 17.51 5.36
N PRO A 61 7.20 17.20 6.34
CA PRO A 61 7.79 15.87 6.50
C PRO A 61 6.74 14.77 6.72
N GLU A 62 5.60 15.08 7.35
CA GLU A 62 4.48 14.14 7.46
C GLU A 62 3.91 13.74 6.10
N LEU A 63 3.78 14.69 5.17
CA LEU A 63 3.33 14.41 3.81
C LEU A 63 4.39 13.61 3.04
N GLU A 64 5.66 14.01 3.15
CA GLU A 64 6.78 13.35 2.50
C GLU A 64 6.85 11.86 2.85
N SER A 65 6.64 11.51 4.13
CA SER A 65 6.64 10.11 4.60
C SER A 65 5.55 9.20 3.98
N LEU A 66 4.57 9.81 3.31
CA LEU A 66 3.50 9.10 2.59
C LEU A 66 3.80 8.98 1.10
N LEU A 67 4.72 9.76 0.55
CA LEU A 67 5.01 9.79 -0.87
C LEU A 67 5.81 8.55 -1.27
N ILE A 68 5.40 7.92 -2.37
CA ILE A 68 6.12 6.79 -2.96
C ILE A 68 6.31 6.99 -4.47
N MET A 69 7.39 6.43 -4.98
CA MET A 69 7.76 6.42 -6.40
C MET A 69 7.96 4.97 -6.82
N ALA A 70 7.58 4.61 -8.04
CA ALA A 70 7.78 3.23 -8.51
C ALA A 70 9.27 2.93 -8.75
N GLU A 71 10.05 3.96 -9.13
CA GLU A 71 11.46 3.86 -9.45
C GLU A 71 12.36 3.52 -8.25
N SER A 72 11.84 3.62 -7.02
CA SER A 72 12.55 3.14 -5.82
C SER A 72 12.59 1.61 -5.75
N PHE A 73 11.77 0.90 -6.54
CA PHE A 73 11.67 -0.55 -6.54
C PHE A 73 12.32 -1.10 -7.82
N LYS A 74 13.54 -1.63 -7.71
CA LYS A 74 14.33 -2.09 -8.88
C LYS A 74 14.25 -3.59 -9.14
N ASP A 75 13.68 -4.33 -8.20
CA ASP A 75 13.66 -5.79 -8.15
C ASP A 75 12.27 -6.39 -8.38
N TYR A 76 11.28 -5.60 -8.84
CA TYR A 76 9.90 -6.10 -9.02
C TYR A 76 9.79 -7.22 -10.07
N LEU A 77 10.72 -7.28 -11.03
CA LEU A 77 10.84 -8.37 -12.00
C LEU A 77 11.57 -9.60 -11.44
N GLN A 78 12.30 -9.47 -10.32
CA GLN A 78 13.01 -10.60 -9.74
C GLN A 78 12.02 -11.66 -9.27
N ASP A 79 12.44 -12.92 -9.39
CA ASP A 79 11.65 -14.11 -9.02
C ASP A 79 10.30 -14.29 -9.76
N GLY A 80 10.06 -13.50 -10.82
CA GLY A 80 8.83 -13.59 -11.62
C GLY A 80 7.56 -13.16 -10.88
N LEU A 81 7.69 -12.34 -9.83
CA LEU A 81 6.55 -11.85 -9.04
C LEU A 81 5.64 -10.90 -9.83
N TYR A 82 6.24 -10.03 -10.64
CA TYR A 82 5.56 -9.23 -11.63
C TYR A 82 6.13 -9.53 -13.01
N ASN A 83 5.25 -9.62 -14.01
CA ASN A 83 5.63 -9.85 -15.41
C ASN A 83 6.00 -8.55 -16.13
N ASP A 84 5.50 -7.42 -15.64
CA ASP A 84 5.64 -6.10 -16.24
C ASP A 84 5.44 -5.00 -15.20
N LEU A 85 5.97 -3.81 -15.51
CA LEU A 85 5.89 -2.63 -14.67
C LEU A 85 4.46 -2.11 -14.52
N LEU A 86 3.60 -2.28 -15.54
CA LEU A 86 2.23 -1.78 -15.51
C LEU A 86 1.40 -2.46 -14.42
N THR A 87 1.58 -3.77 -14.26
CA THR A 87 0.92 -4.56 -13.21
C THR A 87 1.40 -4.11 -11.83
N PHE A 88 2.70 -3.85 -11.68
CA PHE A 88 3.28 -3.38 -10.42
C PHE A 88 2.77 -1.99 -10.02
N GLU A 89 2.84 -1.03 -10.94
CA GLU A 89 2.33 0.33 -10.70
C GLU A 89 0.81 0.35 -10.49
N THR A 90 0.08 -0.56 -11.14
CA THR A 90 -1.36 -0.73 -10.89
C THR A 90 -1.63 -1.21 -9.46
N ASP A 91 -0.84 -2.14 -8.92
CA ASP A 91 -1.00 -2.61 -7.54
C ASP A 91 -0.60 -1.52 -6.52
N ILE A 92 0.46 -0.75 -6.79
CA ILE A 92 0.81 0.47 -6.02
C ILE A 92 -0.36 1.47 -6.05
N ALA A 93 -0.92 1.71 -7.23
CA ALA A 93 -2.05 2.59 -7.42
C ALA A 93 -3.28 2.09 -6.63
N HIS A 94 -3.56 0.79 -6.56
CA HIS A 94 -4.65 0.24 -5.75
C HIS A 94 -4.48 0.57 -4.26
N ILE A 95 -3.33 0.28 -3.67
CA ILE A 95 -3.11 0.51 -2.23
C ILE A 95 -3.00 2.00 -1.85
N SER A 96 -2.76 2.88 -2.83
CA SER A 96 -2.62 4.32 -2.59
C SER A 96 -3.96 5.02 -2.36
N ALA A 97 -3.94 6.00 -1.44
CA ALA A 97 -5.05 6.90 -1.16
C ALA A 97 -5.24 7.95 -2.27
N LEU A 98 -4.12 8.37 -2.87
CA LEU A 98 -4.07 9.37 -3.94
C LEU A 98 -2.94 9.00 -4.91
N ILE A 99 -3.19 9.24 -6.18
CA ILE A 99 -2.25 9.08 -7.29
C ILE A 99 -2.07 10.48 -7.90
N ILE A 100 -0.88 11.05 -7.76
CA ILE A 100 -0.54 12.36 -8.31
C ILE A 100 0.28 12.13 -9.58
N ILE A 101 -0.16 12.66 -10.72
CA ILE A 101 0.53 12.51 -12.00
C ILE A 101 0.94 13.87 -12.53
N PHE A 102 2.25 14.12 -12.60
CA PHE A 102 2.82 15.29 -13.27
C PHE A 102 3.01 14.98 -14.75
N LEU A 103 2.26 15.66 -15.63
CA LEU A 103 2.29 15.44 -17.09
C LEU A 103 3.51 16.10 -17.75
N GLU A 104 4.70 15.66 -17.36
CA GLU A 104 5.98 16.25 -17.75
C GLU A 104 6.91 15.26 -18.48
N SER A 105 6.48 14.01 -18.65
CA SER A 105 7.27 12.96 -19.30
C SER A 105 6.41 12.03 -20.18
N PRO A 106 6.98 11.34 -21.18
CA PRO A 106 6.24 10.32 -21.94
C PRO A 106 5.65 9.21 -21.05
N GLY A 107 6.35 8.82 -19.99
CA GLY A 107 5.86 7.85 -19.00
C GLY A 107 4.57 8.33 -18.31
N SER A 108 4.54 9.59 -17.88
CA SER A 108 3.37 10.19 -17.23
C SER A 108 2.12 10.24 -18.10
N LEU A 109 2.28 10.30 -19.43
CA LEU A 109 1.16 10.20 -20.37
C LEU A 109 0.63 8.77 -20.49
N VAL A 110 1.51 7.77 -20.39
CA VAL A 110 1.12 6.35 -20.34
C VAL A 110 0.39 6.06 -19.03
N GLU A 111 0.91 6.52 -17.89
CA GLU A 111 0.28 6.39 -16.57
C GLU A 111 -1.10 7.09 -16.54
N LEU A 112 -1.20 8.30 -17.11
CA LEU A 112 -2.48 8.99 -17.27
C LEU A 112 -3.47 8.12 -18.04
N GLY A 113 -3.07 7.56 -19.19
CA GLY A 113 -3.91 6.67 -19.99
C GLY A 113 -4.33 5.41 -19.22
N LEU A 114 -3.39 4.77 -18.53
CA LEU A 114 -3.61 3.55 -17.75
C LEU A 114 -4.61 3.78 -16.61
N PHE A 115 -4.41 4.83 -15.82
CA PHE A 115 -5.19 5.07 -14.61
C PHE A 115 -6.52 5.78 -14.89
N SER A 116 -6.60 6.66 -15.91
CA SER A 116 -7.87 7.29 -16.32
C SER A 116 -8.85 6.32 -17.00
N ASN A 117 -8.43 5.09 -17.30
CA ASN A 117 -9.34 4.07 -17.82
C ASN A 117 -9.86 3.11 -16.73
N LYS A 118 -9.49 3.32 -15.46
CA LYS A 118 -9.90 2.48 -14.32
C LYS A 118 -10.91 3.22 -13.45
N SER A 119 -12.13 2.68 -13.38
CA SER A 119 -13.23 3.24 -12.58
C SER A 119 -12.85 3.51 -11.13
N ASP A 120 -12.08 2.60 -10.57
CA ASP A 120 -11.76 2.57 -9.14
C ASP A 120 -10.75 3.65 -8.76
N PHE A 121 -10.10 4.27 -9.76
CA PHE A 121 -9.05 5.27 -9.55
C PHE A 121 -9.56 6.71 -9.71
N TYR A 122 -10.74 6.92 -10.31
CA TYR A 122 -11.20 8.27 -10.66
C TYR A 122 -11.21 9.26 -9.50
N ASN A 123 -11.63 8.81 -8.32
CA ASN A 123 -11.75 9.69 -7.15
C ASN A 123 -10.42 9.91 -6.41
N LYS A 124 -9.34 9.27 -6.89
CA LYS A 124 -8.00 9.35 -6.31
C LYS A 124 -6.93 9.72 -7.34
N LEU A 125 -7.30 10.31 -8.46
CA LEU A 125 -6.35 10.89 -9.43
C LEU A 125 -6.24 12.39 -9.22
N LEU A 126 -5.04 12.91 -9.01
CA LEU A 126 -4.72 14.34 -9.06
C LEU A 126 -3.73 14.58 -10.20
N ILE A 127 -4.18 15.28 -11.24
CA ILE A 127 -3.38 15.50 -12.44
C ILE A 127 -2.81 16.90 -12.44
N ILE A 128 -1.50 17.01 -12.58
CA ILE A 128 -0.78 18.27 -12.70
C ILE A 128 -0.36 18.42 -14.17
N THR A 129 -0.96 19.37 -14.87
CA THR A 129 -0.77 19.56 -16.32
C THR A 129 -0.12 20.91 -16.62
N PRO A 130 0.69 21.03 -17.70
CA PRO A 130 1.13 22.34 -18.16
C PRO A 130 -0.08 23.18 -18.59
N ASN A 131 -0.06 24.47 -18.26
CA ASN A 131 -1.09 25.43 -18.69
C ASN A 131 -1.08 25.72 -20.21
N THR A 132 -0.02 25.27 -20.90
CA THR A 132 0.12 25.34 -22.36
C THR A 132 -0.49 24.14 -23.09
N GLU A 133 -1.05 23.16 -22.37
CA GLU A 133 -1.70 22.00 -22.99
C GLU A 133 -2.82 22.46 -23.93
N SER A 134 -2.77 21.99 -25.18
CA SER A 134 -3.74 22.43 -26.20
C SER A 134 -5.12 21.89 -25.86
N LYS A 135 -6.13 22.76 -25.88
CA LYS A 135 -7.53 22.36 -25.64
C LYS A 135 -8.09 21.43 -26.72
N ASP A 136 -7.44 21.39 -27.88
CA ASP A 136 -7.79 20.51 -29.00
C ASP A 136 -6.98 19.20 -29.00
N SER A 137 -6.08 19.01 -28.03
CA SER A 137 -5.28 17.78 -27.95
C SER A 137 -6.11 16.60 -27.48
N PHE A 138 -5.67 15.39 -27.88
CA PHE A 138 -6.26 14.15 -27.37
C PHE A 138 -6.12 14.04 -25.84
N ILE A 139 -5.02 14.54 -25.26
CA ILE A 139 -4.79 14.55 -23.81
C ILE A 139 -5.88 15.38 -23.12
N TYR A 140 -6.16 16.59 -23.63
CA TYR A 140 -7.17 17.47 -23.08
C TYR A 140 -8.60 16.93 -23.28
N LEU A 141 -8.98 16.63 -24.52
CA LEU A 141 -10.33 16.21 -24.88
C LEU A 141 -10.69 14.81 -24.36
N GLY A 142 -9.69 13.95 -24.17
CA GLY A 142 -9.83 12.60 -23.65
C GLY A 142 -9.68 12.55 -22.12
N PRO A 143 -8.56 12.06 -21.59
CA PRO A 143 -8.42 11.72 -20.17
C PRO A 143 -8.61 12.91 -19.23
N LEU A 144 -8.10 14.11 -19.57
CA LEU A 144 -8.28 15.28 -18.69
C LEU A 144 -9.74 15.72 -18.59
N THR A 145 -10.46 15.80 -19.72
CA THR A 145 -11.89 16.11 -19.73
C THR A 145 -12.69 15.05 -18.99
N HIS A 146 -12.34 13.78 -19.14
CA HIS A 146 -13.00 12.68 -18.44
C HIS A 146 -12.88 12.80 -16.91
N ILE A 147 -11.69 13.09 -16.40
CA ILE A 147 -11.46 13.33 -14.96
C ILE A 147 -12.18 14.60 -14.49
N LYS A 148 -12.06 15.71 -15.22
CA LYS A 148 -12.72 16.99 -14.88
C LYS A 148 -14.23 16.87 -14.77
N ARG A 149 -14.87 16.04 -15.59
CA ARG A 149 -16.32 15.79 -15.52
C ARG A 149 -16.75 15.14 -14.20
N LYS A 150 -15.85 14.47 -13.50
CA LYS A 150 -16.11 13.88 -12.17
C LYS A 150 -15.84 14.90 -11.07
N ASN A 151 -14.68 15.55 -11.13
CA ASN A 151 -14.29 16.60 -10.22
C ASN A 151 -13.25 17.49 -10.91
N ASP A 152 -13.59 18.74 -11.15
CA ASP A 152 -12.74 19.71 -11.85
C ASP A 152 -11.47 20.05 -11.03
N LYS A 153 -11.54 19.96 -9.71
CA LYS A 153 -10.42 20.19 -8.78
C LYS A 153 -9.33 19.11 -8.83
N LEU A 154 -9.56 18.01 -9.55
CA LEU A 154 -8.59 16.93 -9.72
C LEU A 154 -7.64 17.15 -10.90
N VAL A 155 -7.79 18.25 -11.65
CA VAL A 155 -6.86 18.62 -12.73
C VAL A 155 -6.39 20.05 -12.53
N LEU A 156 -5.14 20.20 -12.10
CA LEU A 156 -4.51 21.48 -11.80
C LEU A 156 -3.56 21.88 -12.94
N SER A 157 -3.63 23.14 -13.37
CA SER A 157 -2.84 23.64 -14.51
C SER A 157 -1.85 24.70 -14.06
N TYR A 158 -0.56 24.48 -14.32
CA TYR A 158 0.53 25.38 -13.91
C TYR A 158 1.49 25.68 -15.07
N PRO A 159 2.21 26.81 -15.05
CA PRO A 159 3.28 27.07 -16.00
C PRO A 159 4.48 26.18 -15.68
N PHE A 160 4.68 25.12 -16.48
CA PHE A 160 5.87 24.27 -16.35
C PHE A 160 7.14 25.09 -16.68
N PRO A 161 8.21 25.08 -15.87
CA PRO A 161 9.36 25.92 -16.15
C PRO A 161 10.00 25.47 -17.45
N LYS A 162 10.49 26.46 -18.18
CA LYS A 162 11.36 26.21 -19.33
C LYS A 162 12.76 25.95 -18.81
N LYS A 163 13.53 25.18 -19.57
CA LYS A 163 14.93 24.87 -19.26
C LYS A 163 15.72 26.16 -18.93
N GLY A 164 16.30 26.23 -17.73
CA GLY A 164 17.08 27.37 -17.25
C GLY A 164 16.26 28.50 -16.58
N ILE A 165 14.98 28.29 -16.29
CA ILE A 165 14.15 29.17 -15.46
C ILE A 165 13.88 28.47 -14.13
N ASP A 166 13.98 29.20 -13.02
CA ASP A 166 13.68 28.68 -11.68
C ASP A 166 12.20 28.30 -11.55
N PHE A 167 11.92 27.27 -10.75
CA PHE A 167 10.56 26.90 -10.40
C PHE A 167 9.96 27.93 -9.46
N ASP A 168 8.75 28.41 -9.75
CA ASP A 168 8.01 29.24 -8.81
C ASP A 168 7.49 28.37 -7.66
N GLN A 169 8.05 28.60 -6.47
CA GLN A 169 7.71 27.90 -5.24
C GLN A 169 6.20 27.94 -4.94
N SER A 170 5.52 29.05 -5.29
CA SER A 170 4.10 29.22 -5.00
C SER A 170 3.23 28.17 -5.67
N HIS A 171 3.63 27.66 -6.85
CA HIS A 171 2.90 26.60 -7.54
C HIS A 171 3.01 25.27 -6.82
N VAL A 172 4.18 24.92 -6.31
CA VAL A 172 4.36 23.66 -5.55
C VAL A 172 3.69 23.74 -4.18
N ASP A 173 3.74 24.90 -3.51
CA ASP A 173 3.05 25.13 -2.24
C ASP A 173 1.51 25.00 -2.40
N ASP A 174 0.97 25.44 -3.53
CA ASP A 174 -0.44 25.24 -3.90
C ASP A 174 -0.76 23.76 -4.11
N ILE A 175 0.06 23.01 -4.88
CA ILE A 175 -0.12 21.57 -5.09
C ILE A 175 -0.11 20.80 -3.77
N ILE A 176 0.81 21.13 -2.85
CA ILE A 176 0.86 20.55 -1.50
C ILE A 176 -0.41 20.85 -0.72
N SER A 177 -0.90 22.09 -0.79
CA SER A 177 -2.12 22.53 -0.10
C SER A 177 -3.35 21.78 -0.62
N CYS A 178 -3.51 21.69 -1.95
CA CYS A 178 -4.57 20.90 -2.58
C CYS A 178 -4.48 19.41 -2.21
N THR A 179 -3.28 18.84 -2.21
CA THR A 179 -3.03 17.44 -1.83
C THR A 179 -3.54 17.19 -0.40
N LYS A 180 -3.17 18.04 0.56
CA LYS A 180 -3.65 17.94 1.95
C LYS A 180 -5.16 18.10 2.06
N GLU A 181 -5.75 19.04 1.33
CA GLU A 181 -7.20 19.25 1.32
C GLU A 181 -7.93 17.98 0.84
N ILE A 182 -7.46 17.34 -0.24
CA ILE A 182 -8.02 16.09 -0.75
C ILE A 182 -7.91 15.00 0.32
N LEU A 183 -6.72 14.77 0.89
CA LEU A 183 -6.48 13.74 1.89
C LEU A 183 -7.33 13.92 3.15
N SER A 184 -7.62 15.16 3.54
CA SER A 184 -8.46 15.47 4.70
C SER A 184 -9.92 15.05 4.53
N LYS A 185 -10.39 14.98 3.28
CA LYS A 185 -11.77 14.63 2.92
C LYS A 185 -11.97 13.14 2.61
N LEU A 186 -10.88 12.37 2.47
CA LEU A 186 -10.97 10.93 2.21
C LEU A 186 -11.52 10.18 3.42
N ASP A 187 -12.42 9.24 3.14
CA ASP A 187 -12.92 8.30 4.15
C ASP A 187 -11.76 7.52 4.77
N LYS A 188 -11.69 7.52 6.10
CA LYS A 188 -10.64 6.82 6.85
C LYS A 188 -10.97 5.35 7.09
N THR A 189 -12.19 4.94 6.77
CA THR A 189 -12.64 3.56 6.95
C THR A 189 -13.67 3.16 5.90
N GLN A 190 -13.67 1.90 5.52
CA GLN A 190 -14.67 1.33 4.61
C GLN A 190 -15.13 -0.04 5.11
N LYS A 191 -16.35 -0.44 4.74
CA LYS A 191 -16.76 -1.84 4.89
C LYS A 191 -15.90 -2.69 3.96
N PHE A 192 -15.47 -3.83 4.45
CA PHE A 192 -14.70 -4.76 3.63
C PHE A 192 -15.51 -5.22 2.42
N ASP A 193 -14.81 -5.37 1.31
CA ASP A 193 -15.32 -5.84 0.03
C ASP A 193 -14.26 -6.76 -0.54
N SER A 194 -14.62 -8.03 -0.76
CA SER A 194 -13.72 -9.06 -1.28
C SER A 194 -13.35 -8.86 -2.74
N ASN A 195 -14.00 -7.95 -3.46
CA ASN A 195 -13.62 -7.59 -4.83
C ASN A 195 -12.68 -6.38 -4.87
N ASN A 196 -12.45 -5.71 -3.74
CA ASN A 196 -11.58 -4.55 -3.66
C ASN A 196 -10.16 -4.99 -3.28
N ILE A 197 -9.22 -4.82 -4.21
CA ILE A 197 -7.81 -5.22 -4.05
C ILE A 197 -7.15 -4.54 -2.85
N THR A 198 -7.43 -3.26 -2.59
CA THR A 198 -6.91 -2.54 -1.41
C THR A 198 -7.34 -3.22 -0.12
N HIS A 199 -8.61 -3.64 -0.03
CA HIS A 199 -9.13 -4.33 1.15
C HIS A 199 -8.44 -5.67 1.38
N ILE A 200 -8.24 -6.45 0.31
CA ILE A 200 -7.53 -7.73 0.36
C ILE A 200 -6.09 -7.53 0.84
N ILE A 201 -5.35 -6.57 0.28
CA ILE A 201 -3.96 -6.30 0.67
C ILE A 201 -3.89 -5.90 2.15
N PHE A 202 -4.80 -5.06 2.63
CA PHE A 202 -4.85 -4.67 4.04
C PHE A 202 -5.29 -5.80 4.97
N LEU A 203 -6.13 -6.75 4.50
CA LEU A 203 -6.41 -7.97 5.24
C LEU A 203 -5.17 -8.86 5.37
N ILE A 204 -4.36 -9.01 4.30
CA ILE A 204 -3.08 -9.73 4.37
C ILE A 204 -2.15 -9.06 5.39
N CYS A 205 -2.04 -7.72 5.35
CA CYS A 205 -1.24 -6.97 6.31
C CYS A 205 -1.72 -7.19 7.76
N GLU A 206 -3.04 -7.20 8.00
CA GLU A 206 -3.60 -7.47 9.32
C GLU A 206 -3.36 -8.92 9.77
N ILE A 207 -3.48 -9.91 8.88
CA ILE A 207 -3.14 -11.32 9.17
C ILE A 207 -1.68 -11.44 9.59
N VAL A 208 -0.76 -10.79 8.87
CA VAL A 208 0.66 -10.74 9.25
C VAL A 208 0.82 -10.11 10.63
N ARG A 209 0.20 -8.96 10.89
CA ARG A 209 0.28 -8.24 12.17
C ARG A 209 -0.27 -9.03 13.36
N LEU A 210 -1.31 -9.83 13.15
CA LEU A 210 -1.94 -10.64 14.19
C LEU A 210 -1.21 -11.98 14.42
N SER A 211 -0.60 -12.55 13.38
CA SER A 211 -0.05 -13.90 13.40
C SER A 211 1.49 -13.96 13.38
N TYR A 212 2.20 -12.84 13.38
CA TYR A 212 3.66 -12.86 13.22
C TYR A 212 4.40 -13.56 14.37
N PRO A 213 5.54 -14.21 14.08
CA PRO A 213 6.11 -14.44 12.75
C PRO A 213 5.25 -15.47 12.01
N ILE A 214 4.85 -15.22 10.76
CA ILE A 214 3.99 -16.10 9.96
C ILE A 214 4.68 -16.50 8.65
N ILE A 215 4.39 -17.68 8.09
CA ILE A 215 4.92 -18.10 6.78
C ILE A 215 3.86 -18.03 5.68
N LEU A 216 4.28 -18.10 4.41
CA LEU A 216 3.38 -17.97 3.25
C LEU A 216 2.16 -18.91 3.30
N THR A 217 2.38 -20.21 3.53
CA THR A 217 1.28 -21.20 3.53
C THR A 217 0.25 -20.94 4.63
N GLU A 218 0.66 -20.34 5.75
CA GLU A 218 -0.23 -19.99 6.85
C GLU A 218 -1.08 -18.75 6.55
N ILE A 219 -0.54 -17.82 5.77
CA ILE A 219 -1.31 -16.68 5.24
C ILE A 219 -2.36 -17.22 4.26
N GLU A 220 -1.97 -18.14 3.37
CA GLU A 220 -2.89 -18.82 2.43
C GLU A 220 -4.01 -19.55 3.18
N PHE A 221 -3.70 -20.32 4.24
CA PHE A 221 -4.73 -20.96 5.07
C PHE A 221 -5.66 -19.97 5.77
N SER A 222 -5.13 -18.85 6.25
CA SER A 222 -5.92 -17.80 6.92
C SER A 222 -6.90 -17.12 5.95
N LEU A 223 -6.46 -16.87 4.71
CA LEU A 223 -7.31 -16.32 3.64
C LEU A 223 -8.37 -17.33 3.19
N ALA A 224 -7.99 -18.59 2.99
CA ALA A 224 -8.92 -19.65 2.62
C ALA A 224 -10.01 -19.86 3.69
N ALA A 225 -9.66 -19.77 4.97
CA ALA A 225 -10.62 -19.83 6.08
C ALA A 225 -11.64 -18.67 6.06
N LEU A 226 -11.30 -17.55 5.45
CA LEU A 226 -12.17 -16.39 5.23
C LEU A 226 -12.89 -16.42 3.88
N TYR A 227 -12.79 -17.51 3.12
CA TYR A 227 -13.32 -17.67 1.77
C TYR A 227 -12.78 -16.62 0.77
N ILE A 228 -11.54 -16.19 0.96
CA ILE A 228 -10.81 -15.36 -0.01
C ILE A 228 -9.98 -16.28 -0.90
N ASP A 229 -10.36 -16.34 -2.18
CA ASP A 229 -9.66 -17.14 -3.18
C ASP A 229 -8.59 -16.29 -3.88
N LEU A 230 -7.33 -16.61 -3.63
CA LEU A 230 -6.16 -16.01 -4.28
C LEU A 230 -5.19 -17.12 -4.67
N THR A 231 -4.57 -16.96 -5.83
CA THR A 231 -3.44 -17.79 -6.21
C THR A 231 -2.22 -17.48 -5.32
N GLN A 232 -1.33 -18.46 -5.15
CA GLN A 232 -0.07 -18.25 -4.44
C GLN A 232 0.74 -17.09 -5.04
N THR A 233 0.70 -16.92 -6.36
CA THR A 233 1.38 -15.82 -7.05
C THR A 233 0.85 -14.47 -6.60
N GLU A 234 -0.47 -14.30 -6.47
CA GLU A 234 -1.08 -13.06 -5.99
C GLU A 234 -0.71 -12.78 -4.53
N VAL A 235 -0.75 -13.80 -3.65
CA VAL A 235 -0.35 -13.63 -2.25
C VAL A 235 1.12 -13.19 -2.14
N LYS A 236 2.03 -13.82 -2.89
CA LYS A 236 3.45 -13.43 -2.94
C LYS A 236 3.62 -12.00 -3.46
N ARG A 237 2.85 -11.62 -4.49
CA ARG A 237 2.87 -10.29 -5.11
C ARG A 237 2.44 -9.19 -4.13
N PHE A 238 1.36 -9.43 -3.37
CA PHE A 238 0.89 -8.52 -2.33
C PHE A 238 1.82 -8.45 -1.12
N LEU A 239 2.45 -9.57 -0.72
CA LEU A 239 3.47 -9.55 0.33
C LEU A 239 4.71 -8.77 -0.09
N TYR A 240 5.17 -8.93 -1.34
CA TYR A 240 6.26 -8.12 -1.89
C TYR A 240 5.89 -6.63 -1.89
N LEU A 241 4.67 -6.28 -2.34
CA LEU A 241 4.20 -4.90 -2.32
C LEU A 241 4.21 -4.32 -0.89
N LEU A 242 3.68 -5.07 0.08
CA LEU A 242 3.65 -4.65 1.49
C LEU A 242 5.06 -4.47 2.08
N ASP A 243 6.01 -5.32 1.71
CA ASP A 243 7.42 -5.21 2.12
C ASP A 243 8.08 -3.97 1.52
N LYS A 244 7.90 -3.74 0.21
CA LYS A 244 8.43 -2.55 -0.48
C LYS A 244 7.84 -1.24 0.02
N LEU A 245 6.59 -1.24 0.46
CA LEU A 245 5.94 -0.09 1.06
C LEU A 245 6.14 0.01 2.57
N GLU A 246 7.03 -0.84 3.13
CA GLU A 246 7.46 -0.87 4.53
C GLU A 246 6.34 -1.16 5.55
N TYR A 247 5.22 -1.75 5.11
CA TYR A 247 4.16 -2.21 6.01
C TYR A 247 4.57 -3.45 6.80
N ILE A 248 5.31 -4.34 6.14
CA ILE A 248 5.84 -5.58 6.71
C ILE A 248 7.33 -5.68 6.40
N ASN A 249 8.00 -6.58 7.11
CA ASN A 249 9.37 -6.99 6.84
C ASN A 249 9.41 -8.52 6.67
N VAL A 250 10.49 -9.01 6.05
CA VAL A 250 10.77 -10.44 5.85
C VAL A 250 12.04 -10.85 6.60
N TYR A 251 12.01 -12.00 7.28
CA TYR A 251 13.17 -12.58 7.96
C TYR A 251 13.40 -14.01 7.46
N ASP A 252 14.51 -14.20 6.74
CA ASP A 252 15.00 -15.51 6.33
C ASP A 252 15.62 -16.24 7.53
N TYR A 253 15.07 -17.40 7.88
CA TYR A 253 15.62 -18.25 8.92
C TYR A 253 15.62 -19.73 8.50
N SER A 254 16.82 -20.27 8.31
CA SER A 254 17.00 -21.62 7.76
C SER A 254 16.30 -21.71 6.39
N SER A 255 15.37 -22.64 6.20
CA SER A 255 14.62 -22.86 4.97
C SER A 255 13.29 -22.09 4.89
N TYR A 256 13.02 -21.17 5.82
CA TYR A 256 11.73 -20.49 5.94
C TYR A 256 11.89 -18.98 5.83
N LYS A 257 10.91 -18.36 5.16
CA LYS A 257 10.67 -16.91 5.16
C LYS A 257 9.57 -16.58 6.15
N PHE A 258 9.88 -15.82 7.19
CA PHE A 258 8.90 -15.33 8.15
C PHE A 258 8.55 -13.88 7.87
N TYR A 259 7.26 -13.61 7.74
CA TYR A 259 6.69 -12.26 7.58
C TYR A 259 6.26 -11.72 8.94
N TYR A 260 6.48 -10.42 9.16
CA TYR A 260 6.11 -9.71 10.38
C TYR A 260 5.88 -8.22 10.10
N PRO A 261 5.06 -7.52 10.89
CA PRO A 261 4.83 -6.09 10.68
C PRO A 261 6.11 -5.29 10.97
N SER A 262 6.35 -4.23 10.21
CA SER A 262 7.45 -3.30 10.52
C SER A 262 7.16 -2.55 11.83
N SER A 263 8.20 -1.96 12.43
CA SER A 263 8.10 -1.27 13.72
C SER A 263 7.03 -0.17 13.76
N ASN A 264 6.81 0.52 12.63
CA ASN A 264 5.84 1.60 12.50
C ASN A 264 4.38 1.10 12.47
N TYR A 265 4.15 -0.16 12.09
CA TYR A 265 2.81 -0.71 11.87
C TYR A 265 2.43 -1.87 12.78
N LYS A 266 3.32 -2.35 13.65
CA LYS A 266 3.03 -3.46 14.58
C LYS A 266 1.80 -3.23 15.48
N ASP A 267 1.54 -1.97 15.82
CA ASP A 267 0.42 -1.55 16.68
C ASP A 267 -0.71 -0.86 15.90
N LYS A 268 -0.63 -0.81 14.56
CA LYS A 268 -1.63 -0.18 13.68
C LYS A 268 -2.58 -1.25 13.13
N CYS A 269 -3.86 -1.15 13.47
CA CYS A 269 -4.88 -2.07 12.95
C CYS A 269 -5.30 -1.66 11.53
N PHE A 270 -5.25 -2.59 10.59
CA PHE A 270 -5.66 -2.39 9.19
C PHE A 270 -7.07 -2.91 8.91
N VAL A 271 -7.52 -3.95 9.63
CA VAL A 271 -8.88 -4.49 9.50
C VAL A 271 -9.46 -4.84 10.87
N LYS A 272 -10.62 -4.26 11.19
CA LYS A 272 -11.39 -4.60 12.39
C LYS A 272 -12.36 -5.73 12.08
N PHE A 273 -12.29 -6.83 12.82
CA PHE A 273 -13.04 -8.07 12.53
C PHE A 273 -14.51 -8.06 12.99
N GLY A 274 -14.90 -7.12 13.87
CA GLY A 274 -16.26 -7.07 14.41
C GLY A 274 -16.53 -8.16 15.46
N LYS A 275 -17.63 -8.91 15.30
CA LYS A 275 -18.00 -10.05 16.14
C LYS A 275 -17.78 -11.37 15.39
N ASN A 276 -17.45 -12.42 16.13
CA ASN A 276 -17.40 -13.77 15.57
C ASN A 276 -18.82 -14.34 15.38
N ASN A 277 -18.90 -15.55 14.83
CA ASN A 277 -20.16 -16.28 14.57
C ASN A 277 -20.98 -16.56 15.85
N GLU A 278 -20.35 -16.51 17.02
CA GLU A 278 -20.99 -16.68 18.34
C GLU A 278 -21.43 -15.33 18.96
N GLY A 279 -21.24 -14.21 18.25
CA GLY A 279 -21.58 -12.86 18.71
C GLY A 279 -20.57 -12.22 19.67
N THR A 280 -19.42 -12.86 19.90
CA THR A 280 -18.32 -12.34 20.73
C THR A 280 -17.49 -11.33 19.95
N LYS A 281 -17.23 -10.15 20.54
CA LYS A 281 -16.39 -9.11 19.93
C LYS A 281 -14.95 -9.59 19.78
N PHE A 282 -14.29 -9.23 18.68
CA PHE A 282 -12.87 -9.50 18.46
C PHE A 282 -12.02 -8.92 19.60
N ASP A 283 -11.17 -9.77 20.17
CA ASP A 283 -10.18 -9.43 21.19
C ASP A 283 -8.79 -9.77 20.62
N GLU A 284 -8.05 -8.71 20.26
CA GLU A 284 -6.73 -8.84 19.65
C GLU A 284 -5.74 -9.55 20.56
N SER A 285 -5.73 -9.22 21.85
CA SER A 285 -4.79 -9.81 22.82
C SER A 285 -5.04 -11.29 22.99
N LYS A 286 -6.30 -11.70 23.11
CA LYS A 286 -6.69 -13.11 23.19
C LYS A 286 -6.38 -13.86 21.90
N HIS A 287 -6.59 -13.23 20.74
CA HIS A 287 -6.26 -13.81 19.44
C HIS A 287 -4.74 -14.08 19.33
N LYS A 288 -3.92 -13.04 19.54
CA LYS A 288 -2.45 -13.14 19.52
C LYS A 288 -1.93 -14.15 20.54
N MET A 289 -2.51 -14.19 21.75
CA MET A 289 -2.12 -15.14 22.80
C MET A 289 -2.35 -16.59 22.39
N LYS A 290 -3.53 -16.91 21.84
CA LYS A 290 -3.84 -18.27 21.36
C LYS A 290 -2.87 -18.74 20.27
N LEU A 291 -2.58 -17.88 19.29
CA LEU A 291 -1.58 -18.17 18.27
C LEU A 291 -0.18 -18.34 18.86
N ARG A 292 0.21 -17.50 19.82
CA ARG A 292 1.52 -17.60 20.46
C ARG A 292 1.68 -18.88 21.26
N GLU A 293 0.67 -19.28 22.02
CA GLU A 293 0.70 -20.48 22.85
C GLU A 293 0.83 -21.75 22.01
N SER A 294 0.17 -21.81 20.85
CA SER A 294 0.13 -23.03 20.04
C SER A 294 1.50 -23.50 19.56
N TYR A 295 2.34 -22.60 19.05
CA TYR A 295 3.71 -22.96 18.68
C TYR A 295 4.69 -22.91 19.85
N MET A 296 4.45 -22.10 20.90
CA MET A 296 5.29 -22.13 22.11
C MET A 296 5.27 -23.50 22.79
N GLN A 297 4.12 -24.16 22.77
CA GLN A 297 3.91 -25.47 23.36
C GLN A 297 4.23 -26.64 22.41
N SER A 298 4.51 -26.37 21.13
CA SER A 298 4.93 -27.38 20.15
C SER A 298 6.46 -27.52 20.11
N ASN A 299 6.93 -28.73 19.79
CA ASN A 299 8.35 -29.04 19.60
C ASN A 299 8.67 -29.48 18.16
N ASP A 300 7.72 -29.33 17.24
CA ASP A 300 7.99 -29.57 15.82
C ASP A 300 9.05 -28.59 15.26
N ASP A 301 9.61 -28.94 14.11
CA ASP A 301 10.73 -28.19 13.51
C ASP A 301 10.35 -26.73 13.19
N ILE A 302 9.16 -26.50 12.62
CA ILE A 302 8.72 -25.16 12.25
C ILE A 302 8.43 -24.30 13.48
N ALA A 303 7.86 -24.87 14.55
CA ALA A 303 7.62 -24.19 15.81
C ALA A 303 8.93 -23.76 16.47
N ARG A 304 9.96 -24.63 16.47
CA ARG A 304 11.31 -24.25 16.97
C ARG A 304 11.89 -23.09 16.16
N LYS A 305 11.81 -23.16 14.82
CA LYS A 305 12.30 -22.09 13.93
C LYS A 305 11.54 -20.77 14.13
N ARG A 306 10.21 -20.82 14.29
CA ARG A 306 9.37 -19.66 14.60
C ARG A 306 9.71 -19.02 15.95
N LYS A 307 9.98 -19.82 16.99
CA LYS A 307 10.47 -19.30 18.29
C LYS A 307 11.78 -18.52 18.12
N SER A 308 12.69 -19.03 17.31
CA SER A 308 13.95 -18.34 17.01
C SER A 308 13.74 -17.05 16.22
N ALA A 309 12.91 -17.08 15.18
CA ALA A 309 12.54 -15.90 14.40
C ALA A 309 11.90 -14.81 15.27
N LEU A 310 10.96 -15.19 16.14
CA LEU A 310 10.33 -14.26 17.08
C LEU A 310 11.37 -13.55 17.98
N LYS A 311 12.39 -14.26 18.47
CA LYS A 311 13.44 -13.63 19.30
C LYS A 311 14.22 -12.56 18.55
N TYR A 312 14.45 -12.76 17.25
CA TYR A 312 15.10 -11.76 16.40
C TYR A 312 14.19 -10.56 16.17
N ILE A 313 12.95 -10.80 15.72
CA ILE A 313 11.96 -9.76 15.42
C ILE A 313 11.70 -8.88 16.66
N MET A 314 11.60 -9.48 17.85
CA MET A 314 11.41 -8.73 19.10
C MET A 314 12.60 -7.83 19.46
N LYS A 315 13.81 -8.11 18.95
CA LYS A 315 14.98 -7.22 19.14
C LYS A 315 14.94 -6.07 18.15
N GLU A 316 14.60 -6.33 16.90
CA GLU A 316 14.45 -5.32 15.85
C GLU A 316 13.32 -4.32 16.19
N HIS A 317 12.21 -4.78 16.75
CA HIS A 317 11.13 -3.90 17.22
C HIS A 317 11.51 -3.00 18.42
N ARG A 318 12.68 -3.21 19.04
CA ARG A 318 13.21 -2.43 20.17
C ARG A 318 14.32 -1.47 19.79
N SER A 319 14.97 -1.68 18.64
CA SER A 319 15.99 -0.78 18.08
C SER A 319 15.34 0.38 17.35
#